data_AF-A0A8D8DDA9-F1
#
_entry.id   AF-A0A8D8DDA9-F1
#
_cell.length_a   1.000
_cell.length_b   1.000
_cell.length_c   1.000
_cell.angle_alpha   90.00
_cell.angle_beta   90.00
_cell.angle_gamma   90.00
#
_symmetry.space_group_name_H-M   'P 1'
#
loop_
_entity.id
_entity.type
_entity.pdbx_description
1 polymer ?
#
loop_
_entity_poly.entity_id
_entity_poly.type
_entity_poly.pdbx_seq_one_letter_code
_entity_poly.pdbx_strand_id
1 'polypeptide(L)'
;MLLNILKRVVDHRRTGTSLYELIGTAKRNRSQAEHHLQRISPDLIAAAFSRLASTMVKQGPRPLVICGPSGSGKSTLLKKLFKEFPDTFGFSVSHTTRKPRPGEENAVHYHFVSIEEMQAAIENGEFIETAVFSGNMYGTSKQAVENVQHQGKVCVLDIEIEGVKQVRNSDRLNPLLVFINPPSVAELERRLRGRQTETEESLQKRLNTARIEIDYGTTTGNFDVVIHNNNLKQAYADLRDFIVRELETQQGQGINVSLNRVPLADD
;
A
#
# COMPACT_ATOMS: atom_id res chain seq x y z
N MET A 1 33.51 -1.04 -9.30
CA MET A 1 32.23 -1.16 -8.57
C MET A 1 31.05 -0.74 -9.44
N LEU A 2 31.03 0.48 -9.98
CA LEU A 2 30.03 0.97 -10.96
C LEU A 2 29.77 0.02 -12.15
N LEU A 3 30.84 -0.60 -12.68
CA LEU A 3 30.80 -1.47 -13.86
C LEU A 3 30.04 -2.79 -13.69
N ASN A 4 29.92 -3.29 -12.45
CA ASN A 4 29.15 -4.51 -12.16
C ASN A 4 27.66 -4.21 -11.90
N ILE A 5 27.35 -2.96 -11.55
CA ILE A 5 25.99 -2.48 -11.25
C ILE A 5 25.24 -2.18 -12.56
N LEU A 6 25.93 -1.59 -13.55
CA LEU A 6 25.37 -1.31 -14.89
C LEU A 6 24.99 -2.57 -15.69
N LYS A 7 25.51 -3.75 -15.34
CA LYS A 7 25.21 -5.02 -16.04
C LYS A 7 23.79 -5.56 -15.81
N ARG A 8 23.08 -5.13 -14.77
CA ARG A 8 21.81 -5.74 -14.34
C ARG A 8 20.56 -4.98 -14.79
N VAL A 9 20.71 -3.83 -15.44
CA VAL A 9 19.60 -2.88 -15.65
C VAL A 9 19.45 -2.57 -17.14
N VAL A 10 18.35 -3.07 -17.71
CA VAL A 10 17.60 -2.56 -18.85
C VAL A 10 18.09 -2.95 -20.26
N ASP A 11 17.22 -3.73 -20.88
CA ASP A 11 16.96 -3.82 -22.31
C ASP A 11 16.01 -2.67 -22.70
N HIS A 12 16.41 -1.75 -23.59
CA HIS A 12 15.66 -1.46 -24.83
C HIS A 12 16.22 -0.33 -25.71
N ARG A 13 16.21 -0.64 -27.00
CA ARG A 13 15.91 0.19 -28.19
C ARG A 13 15.79 1.71 -27.95
N ARG A 14 16.81 2.47 -28.36
CA ARG A 14 16.69 3.72 -29.18
C ARG A 14 18.00 4.47 -29.40
N THR A 15 19.11 4.03 -28.82
CA THR A 15 20.45 4.45 -29.26
C THR A 15 21.18 3.20 -29.72
N GLY A 16 21.73 3.22 -30.94
CA GLY A 16 22.32 2.04 -31.61
C GLY A 16 23.62 1.51 -30.99
N THR A 17 23.80 1.66 -29.68
CA THR A 17 24.93 1.11 -28.94
C THR A 17 24.41 0.54 -27.63
N SER A 18 24.46 -0.77 -27.49
CA SER A 18 24.00 -1.44 -26.28
C SER A 18 24.96 -1.14 -25.13
N LEU A 19 24.45 -0.94 -23.91
CA LEU A 19 25.28 -0.77 -22.71
C LEU A 19 26.25 -1.96 -22.52
N TYR A 20 25.90 -3.15 -23.05
CA TYR A 20 26.78 -4.32 -23.12
C TYR A 20 28.04 -4.11 -23.96
N GLU A 21 27.95 -3.39 -25.08
CA GLU A 21 29.11 -3.03 -25.90
C GLU A 21 30.01 -2.07 -25.12
N LEU A 22 29.44 -1.06 -24.47
CA LEU A 22 30.16 -0.10 -23.63
C LEU A 22 30.90 -0.77 -22.45
N ILE A 23 30.27 -1.75 -21.78
CA ILE A 23 30.87 -2.53 -20.69
C ILE A 23 32.00 -3.44 -21.22
N GLY A 24 31.84 -3.99 -22.42
CA GLY A 24 32.87 -4.75 -23.12
C GLY A 24 34.10 -3.90 -23.46
N THR A 25 33.88 -2.67 -23.95
CA THR A 25 34.93 -1.70 -24.28
C THR A 25 35.64 -1.21 -23.03
N ALA A 26 34.92 -0.91 -21.94
CA ALA A 26 35.52 -0.46 -20.67
C ALA A 26 36.45 -1.47 -20.00
N LYS A 27 36.20 -2.78 -20.20
CA LYS A 27 37.10 -3.85 -19.75
C LYS A 27 38.37 -3.97 -20.59
N ARG A 28 38.32 -3.57 -21.87
CA ARG A 28 39.43 -3.69 -22.82
C ARG A 28 40.25 -2.41 -22.93
N ASN A 29 39.63 -1.24 -22.79
CA ASN A 29 40.28 0.05 -22.94
C ASN A 29 39.53 1.18 -22.19
N ARG A 30 40.13 1.67 -21.11
CA ARG A 30 39.52 2.61 -20.17
C ARG A 30 39.29 4.01 -20.79
N SER A 31 40.22 4.50 -21.62
CA SER A 31 40.09 5.82 -22.26
C SER A 31 38.94 5.89 -23.28
N GLN A 32 38.70 4.78 -23.99
CA GLN A 32 37.64 4.70 -24.99
C GLN A 32 36.25 4.67 -24.33
N ALA A 33 36.13 4.01 -23.18
CA ALA A 33 34.90 4.03 -22.39
C ALA A 33 34.62 5.41 -21.77
N GLU A 34 35.64 6.13 -21.31
CA GLU A 34 35.51 7.50 -20.81
C GLU A 34 35.00 8.45 -21.91
N HIS A 35 35.48 8.30 -23.14
CA HIS A 35 35.00 9.07 -24.30
C HIS A 35 33.54 8.75 -24.66
N HIS A 36 33.06 7.52 -24.48
CA HIS A 36 31.65 7.18 -24.68
C HIS A 36 30.75 7.71 -23.57
N LEU A 37 31.20 7.70 -22.32
CA LEU A 37 30.46 8.25 -21.18
C LEU A 37 30.28 9.78 -21.29
N GLN A 38 31.26 10.50 -21.84
CA GLN A 38 31.15 11.93 -22.14
C GLN A 38 30.09 12.28 -23.20
N ARG A 39 29.62 11.29 -23.98
CA ARG A 39 28.57 11.47 -24.99
C ARG A 39 27.16 11.15 -24.47
N ILE A 40 27.05 10.61 -23.25
CA ILE A 40 25.77 10.36 -22.60
C ILE A 40 25.34 11.66 -21.92
N SER A 41 24.09 12.09 -22.12
CA SER A 41 23.61 13.31 -21.49
C SER A 41 23.67 13.20 -19.96
N PRO A 42 24.07 14.27 -19.26
CA PRO A 42 24.06 14.30 -17.80
C PRO A 42 22.69 13.91 -17.20
N ASP A 43 21.60 14.26 -17.88
CA ASP A 43 20.23 13.91 -17.47
C ASP A 43 19.97 12.41 -17.53
N LEU A 44 20.50 11.70 -18.52
CA LEU A 44 20.34 10.25 -18.63
C LEU A 44 21.16 9.53 -17.56
N ILE A 45 22.35 10.05 -17.25
CA ILE A 45 23.19 9.58 -16.14
C ILE A 45 22.46 9.82 -14.82
N ALA A 46 21.93 11.03 -14.60
CA ALA A 46 21.18 11.39 -13.40
C ALA A 46 19.90 10.55 -13.24
N ALA A 47 19.16 10.28 -14.31
CA ALA A 47 17.98 9.42 -14.29
C ALA A 47 18.34 7.95 -13.97
N ALA A 48 19.44 7.44 -14.54
CA ALA A 48 19.93 6.09 -14.24
C ALA A 48 20.44 5.98 -12.80
N PHE A 49 21.15 7.00 -12.29
CA PHE A 49 21.59 7.09 -10.91
C PHE A 49 20.43 7.25 -9.95
N SER A 50 19.41 8.05 -10.28
CA SER A 50 18.20 8.21 -9.48
C SER A 50 17.42 6.90 -9.40
N ARG A 51 17.27 6.16 -10.51
CA ARG A 51 16.71 4.80 -10.52
C ARG A 51 17.55 3.82 -9.71
N LEU A 52 18.87 3.85 -9.83
CA LEU A 52 19.77 2.99 -9.04
C LEU A 52 19.73 3.33 -7.55
N ALA A 53 19.74 4.62 -7.20
CA ALA A 53 19.64 5.11 -5.84
C ALA A 53 18.27 4.76 -5.23
N SER A 54 17.17 4.87 -5.98
CA SER A 54 15.84 4.44 -5.53
C SER A 54 15.73 2.92 -5.36
N THR A 55 16.56 2.15 -6.08
CA THR A 55 16.73 0.70 -5.87
C THR A 55 17.64 0.38 -4.67
N MET A 56 18.53 1.30 -4.30
CA MET A 56 19.53 1.15 -3.22
C MET A 56 19.09 1.71 -1.86
N VAL A 57 18.03 2.53 -1.82
CA VAL A 57 17.27 2.70 -0.58
C VAL A 57 16.63 1.33 -0.31
N LYS A 58 16.95 0.70 0.83
CA LYS A 58 16.23 -0.49 1.31
C LYS A 58 14.75 -0.12 1.35
N GLN A 59 13.99 -0.45 0.31
CA GLN A 59 12.55 -0.37 0.36
C GLN A 59 12.14 -1.35 1.44
N GLY A 60 11.48 -0.86 2.49
CA GLY A 60 10.87 -1.74 3.49
C GLY A 60 9.85 -2.68 2.82
N PRO A 61 9.23 -3.58 3.58
CA PRO A 61 8.10 -4.34 3.07
C PRO A 61 7.09 -3.44 2.34
N ARG A 62 6.60 -3.91 1.19
CA ARG A 62 5.49 -3.30 0.45
C ARG A 62 4.29 -3.16 1.41
N PRO A 63 3.69 -1.96 1.51
CA PRO A 63 2.51 -1.78 2.34
C PRO A 63 1.34 -2.65 1.87
N LEU A 64 0.48 -3.04 2.80
CA LEU A 64 -0.75 -3.75 2.55
C LEU A 64 -1.93 -2.77 2.62
N VAL A 65 -2.62 -2.59 1.50
CA VAL A 65 -3.86 -1.80 1.45
C VAL A 65 -5.03 -2.77 1.46
N ILE A 66 -5.87 -2.67 2.50
CA ILE A 66 -7.14 -3.36 2.56
C ILE A 66 -8.26 -2.36 2.23
N CYS A 67 -9.10 -2.72 1.27
CA CYS A 67 -10.26 -1.93 0.89
C CYS A 67 -11.54 -2.80 0.85
N GLY A 68 -12.70 -2.18 0.91
CA GLY A 68 -13.99 -2.86 0.84
C GLY A 68 -15.09 -2.08 1.58
N PRO A 69 -16.36 -2.37 1.29
CA PRO A 69 -17.46 -1.59 1.87
C PRO A 69 -17.56 -1.71 3.38
N SER A 70 -18.17 -0.71 4.01
CA SER A 70 -18.46 -0.76 5.45
C SER A 70 -19.35 -1.96 5.78
N GLY A 71 -18.89 -2.85 6.67
CA GLY A 71 -19.58 -4.12 6.97
C GLY A 71 -19.06 -5.34 6.20
N SER A 72 -18.08 -5.18 5.30
CA SER A 72 -17.48 -6.31 4.57
C SER A 72 -16.64 -7.25 5.44
N GLY A 73 -16.22 -6.83 6.63
CA GLY A 73 -15.46 -7.65 7.59
C GLY A 73 -13.97 -7.36 7.66
N LYS A 74 -13.48 -6.29 7.01
CA LYS A 74 -12.06 -5.85 7.03
C LYS A 74 -11.43 -5.88 8.41
N SER A 75 -12.02 -5.16 9.36
CA SER A 75 -11.48 -5.04 10.73
C SER A 75 -11.40 -6.38 11.44
N THR A 76 -12.33 -7.31 11.16
CA THR A 76 -12.30 -8.66 11.74
C THR A 76 -11.16 -9.48 11.17
N LEU A 77 -10.97 -9.46 9.84
CA LEU A 77 -9.87 -10.15 9.17
C LEU A 77 -8.51 -9.58 9.60
N LEU A 78 -8.37 -8.26 9.65
CA LEU A 78 -7.18 -7.58 10.14
C LEU A 78 -6.88 -7.91 11.60
N LYS A 79 -7.89 -7.93 12.48
CA LYS A 79 -7.68 -8.32 13.89
C LYS A 79 -7.12 -9.74 14.01
N LYS A 80 -7.60 -10.69 13.18
CA LYS A 80 -7.05 -12.04 13.12
C LYS A 80 -5.61 -12.04 12.61
N LEU A 81 -5.32 -11.28 11.54
CA LEU A 81 -3.99 -11.15 10.96
C LEU A 81 -2.96 -10.62 11.96
N PHE A 82 -3.28 -9.53 12.66
CA PHE A 82 -2.41 -8.94 13.69
C PHE A 82 -2.24 -9.86 14.90
N LYS A 83 -3.25 -10.68 15.24
CA LYS A 83 -3.14 -11.65 16.33
C LYS A 83 -2.25 -12.84 15.96
N GLU A 84 -2.33 -13.32 14.71
CA GLU A 84 -1.50 -14.42 14.22
C GLU A 84 -0.06 -13.95 13.96
N PHE A 85 0.15 -12.69 13.57
CA PHE A 85 1.46 -12.14 13.21
C PHE A 85 1.77 -10.82 13.94
N PRO A 86 1.94 -10.85 15.27
CA PRO A 86 2.04 -9.65 16.11
C PRO A 86 3.25 -8.75 15.78
N ASP A 87 4.33 -9.34 15.26
CA ASP A 87 5.58 -8.62 14.95
C ASP A 87 5.72 -8.26 13.47
N THR A 88 4.78 -8.68 12.61
CA THR A 88 4.87 -8.50 11.16
C THR A 88 4.20 -7.23 10.68
N PHE A 89 3.04 -6.88 11.26
CA PHE A 89 2.18 -5.81 10.75
C PHE A 89 2.13 -4.62 11.72
N GLY A 90 1.98 -3.42 11.15
CA GLY A 90 1.68 -2.20 11.89
C GLY A 90 0.63 -1.38 11.14
N PHE A 91 -0.33 -0.78 11.86
CA PHE A 91 -1.29 0.12 11.24
C PHE A 91 -0.65 1.48 10.95
N SER A 92 -0.96 2.04 9.78
CA SER A 92 -0.79 3.46 9.55
C SER A 92 -1.81 4.23 10.38
N VAL A 93 -1.34 5.12 11.26
CA VAL A 93 -2.22 6.05 11.98
C VAL A 93 -2.53 7.21 11.03
N SER A 94 -3.73 7.22 10.45
CA SER A 94 -4.16 8.28 9.52
C SER A 94 -4.42 9.60 10.24
N HIS A 95 -4.45 10.70 9.50
CA HIS A 95 -4.89 12.00 9.98
C HIS A 95 -6.40 12.15 9.77
N THR A 96 -7.05 12.93 10.63
CA THR A 96 -8.44 13.34 10.42
C THR A 96 -8.73 14.72 11.01
N THR A 97 -9.62 15.47 10.34
CA THR A 97 -10.16 16.74 10.85
C THR A 97 -11.37 16.57 11.75
N ARG A 98 -11.87 15.33 11.90
CA ARG A 98 -12.94 15.00 12.83
C ARG A 98 -12.44 15.16 14.26
N LYS A 99 -13.32 15.61 15.18
CA LYS A 99 -13.04 15.57 16.62
C LYS A 99 -12.97 14.12 17.16
N PRO A 100 -12.06 13.78 18.08
CA PRO A 100 -12.01 12.46 18.71
C PRO A 100 -13.36 12.05 19.35
N ARG A 101 -13.72 10.77 19.25
CA ARG A 101 -14.83 10.18 20.03
C ARG A 101 -14.38 9.88 21.47
N PRO A 102 -15.30 9.73 22.43
CA PRO A 102 -14.93 9.26 23.77
C PRO A 102 -14.14 7.94 23.70
N GLY A 103 -12.94 7.93 24.29
CA GLY A 103 -12.02 6.80 24.28
C GLY A 103 -11.01 6.78 23.12
N GLU A 104 -11.14 7.65 22.12
CA GLU A 104 -10.10 7.78 21.09
C GLU A 104 -8.96 8.68 21.58
N GLU A 105 -7.74 8.18 21.39
CA GLU A 105 -6.48 8.85 21.73
C GLU A 105 -5.73 9.30 20.47
N ASN A 106 -5.17 10.52 20.54
CA ASN A 106 -4.37 11.10 19.47
C ASN A 106 -3.08 10.31 19.25
N ALA A 107 -2.66 10.19 17.98
CA ALA A 107 -1.52 9.38 17.52
C ALA A 107 -1.62 7.87 17.82
N VAL A 108 -2.76 7.41 18.37
CA VAL A 108 -3.08 5.99 18.55
C VAL A 108 -4.16 5.57 17.57
N HIS A 109 -5.25 6.32 17.52
CA HIS A 109 -6.40 6.02 16.65
C HIS A 109 -6.32 6.83 15.36
N TYR A 110 -6.08 8.14 15.50
CA TYR A 110 -5.81 9.08 14.42
C TYR A 110 -4.86 10.17 14.91
N HIS A 111 -4.20 10.85 13.98
CA HIS A 111 -3.69 12.19 14.20
C HIS A 111 -4.86 13.17 14.01
N PHE A 112 -5.41 13.66 15.12
CA PHE A 112 -6.51 14.62 15.10
C PHE A 112 -5.95 16.02 14.89
N VAL A 113 -6.21 16.60 13.73
CA VAL A 113 -5.65 17.89 13.29
C VAL A 113 -6.77 18.86 12.92
N SER A 114 -6.47 20.15 12.85
CA SER A 114 -7.40 21.15 12.33
C SER A 114 -7.55 21.01 10.80
N ILE A 115 -8.59 21.64 10.25
CA ILE A 115 -8.79 21.68 8.78
C ILE A 115 -7.63 22.44 8.12
N GLU A 116 -7.19 23.54 8.72
CA GLU A 116 -6.11 24.38 8.24
C GLU A 116 -4.77 23.61 8.23
N GLU A 117 -4.47 22.87 9.29
CA GLU A 117 -3.29 21.99 9.38
C GLU A 117 -3.33 20.91 8.30
N MET A 118 -4.49 20.26 8.11
CA MET A 118 -4.68 19.24 7.08
C MET A 118 -4.46 19.82 5.67
N GLN A 119 -5.03 20.99 5.37
CA GLN A 119 -4.91 21.65 4.08
C GLN A 119 -3.46 22.05 3.78
N ALA A 120 -2.75 22.66 4.74
CA ALA A 120 -1.35 23.03 4.57
C ALA A 120 -0.47 21.81 4.27
N ALA A 121 -0.66 20.70 5.00
CA ALA A 121 0.09 19.47 4.77
C ALA A 121 -0.26 18.80 3.42
N ILE A 122 -1.50 18.93 2.94
CA ILE A 122 -1.89 18.51 1.58
C ILE A 122 -1.17 19.34 0.53
N GLU A 123 -1.15 20.67 0.67
CA GLU A 123 -0.47 21.58 -0.26
C GLU A 123 1.04 21.33 -0.32
N ASN A 124 1.64 20.98 0.82
CA ASN A 124 3.04 20.56 0.92
C ASN A 124 3.32 19.16 0.33
N GLY A 125 2.28 18.44 -0.10
CA GLY A 125 2.41 17.09 -0.65
C GLY A 125 2.84 16.04 0.37
N GLU A 126 2.45 16.20 1.64
CA GLU A 126 2.84 15.29 2.73
C GLU A 126 2.01 14.00 2.78
N PHE A 127 0.87 13.99 2.08
CA PHE A 127 -0.05 12.85 2.02
C PHE A 127 0.21 11.93 0.82
N ILE A 128 -0.03 10.63 1.04
CA ILE A 128 -0.05 9.60 -0.01
C ILE A 128 -1.44 9.56 -0.64
N GLU A 129 -2.47 9.66 0.19
CA GLU A 129 -3.86 9.76 -0.21
C GLU A 129 -4.62 10.65 0.76
N THR A 130 -5.69 11.26 0.25
CA THR A 130 -6.67 11.97 1.07
C THR A 130 -8.09 11.71 0.59
N ALA A 131 -9.04 11.78 1.50
CA ALA A 131 -10.46 11.65 1.19
C ALA A 131 -11.30 12.58 2.08
N VAL A 132 -12.48 12.95 1.57
CA VAL A 132 -13.49 13.65 2.36
C VAL A 132 -14.65 12.69 2.61
N PHE A 133 -14.93 12.41 3.87
CA PHE A 133 -16.01 11.53 4.29
C PHE A 133 -16.86 12.21 5.37
N SER A 134 -18.17 12.30 5.11
CA SER A 134 -19.15 12.96 5.98
C SER A 134 -18.70 14.35 6.46
N GLY A 135 -18.13 15.14 5.54
CA GLY A 135 -17.68 16.52 5.81
C GLY A 135 -16.36 16.64 6.59
N ASN A 136 -15.69 15.54 6.91
CA ASN A 136 -14.36 15.54 7.53
C ASN A 136 -13.33 15.05 6.52
N MET A 137 -12.11 15.58 6.61
CA MET A 137 -10.98 15.12 5.82
C MET A 137 -10.27 13.98 6.54
N TYR A 138 -9.77 13.05 5.76
CA TYR A 138 -8.93 11.94 6.18
C TYR A 138 -7.74 11.84 5.25
N GLY A 139 -6.62 11.33 5.74
CA GLY A 139 -5.49 11.06 4.87
C GLY A 139 -4.37 10.29 5.54
N THR A 140 -3.64 9.55 4.72
CA THR A 140 -2.47 8.79 5.14
C THR A 140 -1.20 9.54 4.76
N SER A 141 -0.44 10.01 5.76
CA SER A 141 0.79 10.75 5.52
C SER A 141 1.94 9.82 5.10
N LYS A 142 2.89 10.36 4.33
CA LYS A 142 4.14 9.65 3.98
C LYS A 142 4.88 9.20 5.25
N GLN A 143 4.93 10.08 6.24
CA GLN A 143 5.56 9.81 7.54
C GLN A 143 4.88 8.66 8.29
N ALA A 144 3.55 8.55 8.26
CA ALA A 144 2.83 7.46 8.94
C ALA A 144 3.23 6.09 8.39
N VAL A 145 3.40 5.99 7.06
CA VAL A 145 3.87 4.76 6.41
C VAL A 145 5.34 4.48 6.74
N GLU A 146 6.20 5.50 6.64
CA GLU A 146 7.64 5.38 6.90
C GLU A 146 7.92 4.98 8.35
N ASN A 147 7.15 5.49 9.32
CA ASN A 147 7.27 5.11 10.74
C ASN A 147 7.06 3.61 10.97
N VAL A 148 6.12 2.98 10.25
CA VAL A 148 5.88 1.53 10.36
C VAL A 148 6.97 0.75 9.63
N GLN A 149 7.35 1.19 8.43
CA GLN A 149 8.40 0.53 7.64
C GLN A 149 9.77 0.57 8.34
N HIS A 150 10.11 1.65 9.05
CA HIS A 150 11.34 1.76 9.85
C HIS A 150 11.39 0.77 11.02
N GLN A 151 10.25 0.25 11.46
CA GLN A 151 10.18 -0.83 12.45
C GLN A 151 10.38 -2.22 11.81
N GLY A 152 10.61 -2.30 10.49
CA GLY A 152 10.69 -3.55 9.75
C GLY A 152 9.34 -4.24 9.57
N LYS A 153 8.23 -3.53 9.79
CA LYS A 153 6.87 -4.04 9.70
C LYS A 153 6.21 -3.68 8.39
N VAL A 154 5.32 -4.56 7.92
CA VAL A 154 4.39 -4.29 6.82
C VAL A 154 3.39 -3.25 7.28
N CYS A 155 3.40 -2.07 6.64
CA CYS A 155 2.43 -1.02 6.92
C CYS A 155 1.06 -1.39 6.36
N VAL A 156 0.03 -1.40 7.21
CA VAL A 156 -1.36 -1.69 6.84
C VAL A 156 -2.16 -0.40 6.74
N LEU A 157 -2.78 -0.18 5.58
CA LEU A 157 -3.68 0.94 5.30
C LEU A 157 -5.10 0.39 5.10
N ASP A 158 -6.07 0.86 5.89
CA ASP A 158 -7.50 0.60 5.72
C ASP A 158 -8.14 1.87 5.13
N ILE A 159 -8.28 1.92 3.80
CA ILE A 159 -8.70 3.12 3.06
C ILE A 159 -9.83 2.80 2.07
N GLU A 160 -10.64 3.80 1.71
CA GLU A 160 -11.70 3.64 0.71
C GLU A 160 -11.18 3.62 -0.73
N ILE A 161 -12.08 3.36 -1.69
CA ILE A 161 -11.78 3.25 -3.12
C ILE A 161 -11.08 4.49 -3.68
N GLU A 162 -11.46 5.69 -3.25
CA GLU A 162 -10.79 6.93 -3.70
C GLU A 162 -9.34 7.01 -3.21
N GLY A 163 -9.07 6.51 -2.00
CA GLY A 163 -7.70 6.34 -1.52
C GLY A 163 -6.94 5.31 -2.34
N VAL A 164 -7.55 4.16 -2.64
CA VAL A 164 -6.95 3.11 -3.50
C VAL A 164 -6.54 3.68 -4.86
N LYS A 165 -7.42 4.45 -5.51
CA LYS A 165 -7.14 5.09 -6.82
C LYS A 165 -5.93 6.02 -6.76
N GLN A 166 -5.74 6.74 -5.66
CA GLN A 166 -4.58 7.62 -5.45
C GLN A 166 -3.30 6.82 -5.24
N VAL A 167 -3.32 5.78 -4.39
CA VAL A 167 -2.11 5.02 -4.05
C VAL A 167 -1.68 4.03 -5.13
N ARG A 168 -2.61 3.53 -5.96
CA ARG A 168 -2.32 2.54 -7.01
C ARG A 168 -1.28 3.02 -8.02
N ASN A 169 -1.27 4.32 -8.32
CA ASN A 169 -0.35 4.90 -9.29
C ASN A 169 0.98 5.36 -8.65
N SER A 170 1.21 5.03 -7.38
CA SER A 170 2.43 5.39 -6.67
C SER A 170 3.53 4.35 -6.89
N ASP A 171 4.43 4.61 -7.84
CA ASP A 171 5.61 3.77 -8.11
C ASP A 171 6.49 3.58 -6.87
N ARG A 172 6.52 4.58 -5.97
CA ARG A 172 7.29 4.51 -4.72
C ARG A 172 6.64 3.59 -3.69
N LEU A 173 5.32 3.62 -3.58
CA LEU A 173 4.62 2.85 -2.55
C LEU A 173 4.49 1.38 -2.96
N ASN A 174 4.17 1.11 -4.23
CA ASN A 174 3.94 -0.22 -4.79
C ASN A 174 3.20 -1.16 -3.81
N PRO A 175 2.01 -0.78 -3.31
CA PRO A 175 1.33 -1.54 -2.27
C PRO A 175 0.82 -2.89 -2.79
N LEU A 176 0.52 -3.81 -1.88
CA LEU A 176 -0.35 -4.95 -2.11
C LEU A 176 -1.80 -4.48 -1.94
N LEU A 177 -2.59 -4.54 -3.00
CA LEU A 177 -3.98 -4.08 -3.02
C LEU A 177 -4.93 -5.27 -2.84
N VAL A 178 -5.64 -5.31 -1.71
CA VAL A 178 -6.61 -6.36 -1.40
C VAL A 178 -8.02 -5.77 -1.27
N PHE A 179 -8.98 -6.32 -2.01
CA PHE A 179 -10.39 -5.99 -1.85
C PHE A 179 -11.14 -7.06 -1.06
N ILE A 180 -11.85 -6.67 -0.01
CA ILE A 180 -12.71 -7.54 0.79
C ILE A 180 -14.15 -7.40 0.30
N ASN A 181 -14.59 -8.38 -0.48
CA ASN A 181 -15.92 -8.43 -1.06
C ASN A 181 -16.91 -9.07 -0.06
N PRO A 182 -18.00 -8.38 0.34
CA PRO A 182 -19.05 -9.00 1.15
C PRO A 182 -19.81 -10.09 0.36
N PRO A 183 -20.57 -10.98 1.04
CA PRO A 183 -21.34 -12.02 0.36
C PRO A 183 -22.41 -11.49 -0.58
N SER A 184 -23.06 -10.42 -0.15
CA SER A 184 -24.07 -9.69 -0.92
C SER A 184 -24.32 -8.33 -0.28
N VAL A 185 -24.93 -7.42 -1.03
CA VAL A 185 -25.42 -6.14 -0.50
C VAL A 185 -26.50 -6.37 0.57
N ALA A 186 -27.35 -7.40 0.42
CA ALA A 186 -28.37 -7.74 1.40
C ALA A 186 -27.76 -8.19 2.74
N GLU A 187 -26.67 -8.97 2.70
CA GLU A 187 -25.94 -9.36 3.91
C GLU A 187 -25.23 -8.15 4.56
N LEU A 188 -24.71 -7.22 3.75
CA LEU A 188 -24.15 -5.96 4.24
C LEU A 188 -25.21 -5.12 4.96
N GLU A 189 -26.41 -4.99 4.37
CA GLU A 189 -27.55 -4.32 4.98
C GLU A 189 -27.93 -4.96 6.32
N ARG A 190 -28.06 -6.29 6.37
CA ARG A 190 -28.36 -7.03 7.59
C ARG A 190 -27.35 -6.73 8.69
N ARG A 191 -26.05 -6.72 8.37
CA ARG A 191 -24.96 -6.40 9.31
C ARG A 191 -25.00 -4.94 9.78
N LEU A 192 -25.27 -4.00 8.88
CA LEU A 192 -25.34 -2.57 9.21
C LEU A 192 -26.55 -2.27 10.11
N ARG A 193 -27.73 -2.82 9.79
CA ARG A 193 -28.93 -2.68 10.63
C ARG A 193 -28.73 -3.28 12.03
N GLY A 194 -28.05 -4.42 12.12
CA GLY A 194 -27.73 -5.07 13.39
C GLY A 194 -26.87 -4.24 14.35
N ARG A 195 -26.18 -3.20 13.87
CA ARG A 195 -25.40 -2.28 14.72
C ARG A 195 -26.25 -1.25 15.45
N GLN A 196 -27.49 -1.00 15.00
CA GLN A 196 -28.43 -0.04 15.60
C GLN A 196 -27.88 1.40 15.74
N THR A 197 -26.91 1.79 14.90
CA THR A 197 -26.27 3.12 14.94
C THR A 197 -26.66 4.04 13.78
N GLU A 198 -27.49 3.57 12.85
CA GLU A 198 -27.77 4.27 11.58
C GLU A 198 -29.25 4.66 11.47
N THR A 199 -29.51 5.83 10.89
CA THR A 199 -30.84 6.18 10.36
C THR A 199 -31.07 5.48 9.03
N GLU A 200 -32.34 5.34 8.61
CA GLU A 200 -32.66 4.74 7.31
C GLU A 200 -32.00 5.50 6.15
N GLU A 201 -31.97 6.84 6.21
CA GLU A 201 -31.30 7.66 5.20
C GLU A 201 -29.78 7.41 5.14
N SER A 202 -29.11 7.35 6.30
CA SER A 202 -27.67 7.04 6.36
C SER A 202 -27.37 5.64 5.82
N LEU A 203 -28.23 4.67 6.16
CA LEU A 203 -28.11 3.30 5.69
C LEU A 203 -28.23 3.20 4.17
N GLN A 204 -29.25 3.82 3.56
CA GLN A 204 -29.43 3.78 2.11
C GLN A 204 -28.26 4.45 1.37
N LYS A 205 -27.72 5.56 1.89
CA LYS A 205 -26.50 6.19 1.34
C LYS A 205 -25.33 5.21 1.36
N ARG A 206 -25.09 4.52 2.49
CA ARG A 206 -24.02 3.52 2.59
C ARG A 206 -24.22 2.33 1.67
N LEU A 207 -25.44 1.84 1.49
CA LEU A 207 -25.72 0.73 0.58
C LEU A 207 -25.49 1.12 -0.88
N ASN A 208 -25.83 2.36 -1.27
CA ASN A 208 -25.53 2.87 -2.60
C ASN A 208 -24.02 3.00 -2.83
N THR A 209 -23.28 3.56 -1.86
CA THR A 209 -21.81 3.59 -1.92
C THR A 209 -21.24 2.18 -2.01
N ALA A 210 -21.72 1.23 -1.21
CA ALA A 210 -21.24 -0.14 -1.23
C ALA A 210 -21.42 -0.83 -2.60
N ARG A 211 -22.50 -0.54 -3.33
CA ARG A 211 -22.69 -1.06 -4.71
C ARG A 211 -21.59 -0.58 -5.64
N ILE A 212 -21.27 0.71 -5.59
CA ILE A 212 -20.20 1.33 -6.40
C ILE A 212 -18.83 0.74 -6.02
N GLU A 213 -18.58 0.58 -4.72
CA GLU A 213 -17.32 0.03 -4.23
C GLU A 213 -17.14 -1.45 -4.61
N ILE A 214 -18.22 -2.25 -4.59
CA ILE A 214 -18.19 -3.66 -5.03
C ILE A 214 -17.93 -3.76 -6.52
N ASP A 215 -18.60 -2.94 -7.34
CA ASP A 215 -18.39 -2.93 -8.80
C ASP A 215 -16.92 -2.60 -9.14
N TYR A 216 -16.39 -1.52 -8.55
CA TYR A 216 -14.98 -1.16 -8.74
C TYR A 216 -14.03 -2.24 -8.19
N GLY A 217 -14.30 -2.77 -7.00
CA GLY A 217 -13.45 -3.73 -6.30
C GLY A 217 -13.37 -5.11 -6.96
N THR A 218 -14.43 -5.52 -7.64
CA THR A 218 -14.49 -6.81 -8.35
C THR A 218 -14.09 -6.69 -9.82
N THR A 219 -13.91 -5.47 -10.34
CA THR A 219 -13.37 -5.23 -11.68
C THR A 219 -11.90 -5.68 -11.76
N THR A 220 -11.59 -6.50 -12.76
CA THR A 220 -10.25 -7.07 -12.97
C THR A 220 -9.19 -5.98 -13.14
N GLY A 221 -8.04 -6.14 -12.48
CA GLY A 221 -6.89 -5.24 -12.58
C GLY A 221 -6.90 -4.03 -11.63
N ASN A 222 -7.96 -3.86 -10.82
CA ASN A 222 -7.98 -2.80 -9.80
C ASN A 222 -7.29 -3.20 -8.48
N PHE A 223 -7.29 -4.50 -8.18
CA PHE A 223 -6.70 -5.09 -6.97
C PHE A 223 -5.87 -6.32 -7.34
N ASP A 224 -4.86 -6.63 -6.53
CA ASP A 224 -4.04 -7.83 -6.69
C ASP A 224 -4.82 -9.09 -6.33
N VAL A 225 -5.77 -8.98 -5.39
CA VAL A 225 -6.68 -10.08 -5.02
C VAL A 225 -8.02 -9.55 -4.50
N VAL A 226 -9.08 -10.33 -4.78
CA VAL A 226 -10.41 -10.17 -4.20
C VAL A 226 -10.68 -11.31 -3.24
N ILE A 227 -10.94 -10.98 -1.97
CA ILE A 227 -11.29 -11.95 -0.92
C ILE A 227 -12.80 -11.94 -0.71
N HIS A 228 -13.46 -13.07 -0.98
CA HIS A 228 -14.90 -13.21 -0.81
C HIS A 228 -15.26 -13.64 0.63
N ASN A 229 -15.83 -12.73 1.41
CA ASN A 229 -16.11 -12.96 2.84
C ASN A 229 -17.46 -13.65 3.11
N ASN A 230 -17.67 -14.81 2.46
CA ASN A 230 -18.83 -15.70 2.64
C ASN A 230 -18.74 -16.51 3.93
N ASN A 231 -17.53 -16.96 4.25
CA ASN A 231 -17.20 -17.67 5.47
C ASN A 231 -15.93 -17.03 6.05
N LEU A 232 -15.98 -16.59 7.30
CA LEU A 232 -14.89 -15.84 7.91
C LEU A 232 -13.58 -16.64 7.97
N LYS A 233 -13.67 -17.95 8.25
CA LYS A 233 -12.50 -18.83 8.34
C LYS A 233 -11.83 -19.00 7.00
N GLN A 234 -12.61 -19.25 5.94
CA GLN A 234 -12.08 -19.36 4.58
C GLN A 234 -11.51 -18.04 4.08
N ALA A 235 -12.25 -16.93 4.24
CA ALA A 235 -11.81 -15.61 3.82
C ALA A 235 -10.51 -15.18 4.51
N TYR A 236 -10.35 -15.55 5.78
CA TYR A 236 -9.10 -15.30 6.50
C TYR A 236 -7.96 -16.18 5.99
N ALA A 237 -8.20 -17.46 5.71
CA ALA A 237 -7.19 -18.33 5.11
C ALA A 237 -6.73 -17.79 3.75
N ASP A 238 -7.66 -17.41 2.87
CA ASP A 238 -7.36 -16.85 1.55
C ASP A 238 -6.53 -15.56 1.65
N LEU A 239 -6.93 -14.65 2.56
CA LEU A 239 -6.20 -13.41 2.82
C LEU A 239 -4.78 -13.68 3.32
N ARG A 240 -4.65 -14.55 4.34
CA ARG A 240 -3.36 -14.91 4.94
C ARG A 240 -2.45 -15.53 3.90
N ASP A 241 -2.94 -16.50 3.15
CA ASP A 241 -2.13 -17.26 2.20
C ASP A 241 -1.65 -16.36 1.03
N PHE A 242 -2.47 -15.42 0.58
CA PHE A 242 -2.04 -14.38 -0.35
C PHE A 242 -0.91 -13.52 0.25
N ILE A 243 -1.12 -12.95 1.44
CA ILE A 243 -0.15 -12.04 2.05
C ILE A 243 1.18 -12.75 2.33
N VAL A 244 1.14 -13.94 2.94
CA VAL A 244 2.35 -14.71 3.29
C VAL A 244 3.17 -15.01 2.03
N ARG A 245 2.53 -15.46 0.95
CA ARG A 245 3.22 -15.72 -0.33
C ARG A 245 3.92 -14.47 -0.89
N GLU A 246 3.25 -13.32 -0.83
CA GLU A 246 3.83 -12.04 -1.29
C GLU A 246 4.99 -11.56 -0.39
N LEU A 247 4.92 -11.81 0.92
CA LEU A 247 5.99 -11.48 1.85
C LEU A 247 7.19 -12.42 1.70
N GLU A 248 6.98 -13.72 1.47
CA GLU A 248 8.03 -14.69 1.15
C GLU A 248 8.75 -14.31 -0.16
N THR A 249 8.00 -13.86 -1.17
CA THR A 249 8.55 -13.35 -2.43
C THR A 249 9.45 -12.14 -2.19
N GLN A 250 9.04 -11.20 -1.33
CA GLN A 250 9.85 -10.04 -0.94
C GLN A 250 11.09 -10.43 -0.13
N GLN A 251 11.00 -11.43 0.76
CA GLN A 251 12.16 -11.98 1.45
C GLN A 251 13.18 -12.57 0.47
N GLY A 252 12.72 -13.28 -0.57
CA GLY A 252 13.58 -13.78 -1.66
C GLY A 252 14.27 -12.67 -2.46
N GLN A 253 13.74 -11.44 -2.42
CA GLN A 253 14.33 -10.23 -3.01
C GLN A 253 15.24 -9.47 -2.04
N GLY A 254 15.43 -9.98 -0.82
CA GLY A 254 16.31 -9.40 0.20
C GLY A 254 15.64 -8.38 1.14
N ILE A 255 14.31 -8.29 1.14
CA ILE A 255 13.57 -7.45 2.10
C ILE A 255 13.44 -8.17 3.43
N ASN A 256 13.79 -7.50 4.53
CA ASN A 256 13.67 -8.06 5.86
C ASN A 256 12.23 -7.90 6.38
N VAL A 257 11.51 -9.01 6.52
CA VAL A 257 10.16 -9.08 7.08
C VAL A 257 10.09 -10.26 8.03
N SER A 258 9.56 -10.07 9.23
CA SER A 258 9.27 -11.17 10.17
C SER A 258 8.00 -11.89 9.76
N LEU A 259 8.00 -13.22 9.74
CA LEU A 259 6.81 -14.07 9.51
C LEU A 259 6.54 -15.00 10.70
N ASN A 260 6.89 -14.55 11.90
CA ASN A 260 6.65 -15.31 13.12
C ASN A 260 5.14 -15.43 13.38
N ARG A 261 4.63 -16.64 13.24
CA ARG A 261 3.21 -16.95 13.48
C ARG A 261 2.97 -17.39 14.92
N VAL A 262 1.88 -16.90 15.50
CA VAL A 262 1.30 -17.36 16.76
C VAL A 262 -0.01 -18.09 16.40
N PRO A 263 -0.17 -19.37 16.75
CA PRO A 263 -1.42 -20.08 16.49
C PRO A 263 -2.61 -19.30 17.07
N LEU A 264 -3.62 -19.05 16.23
CA LEU A 264 -4.90 -18.57 16.73
C LEU A 264 -5.53 -19.71 17.52
N ALA A 265 -5.83 -19.49 18.81
CA ALA A 265 -6.68 -20.41 19.57
C ALA A 265 -7.96 -20.66 18.77
N ASP A 266 -8.29 -21.95 18.59
CA ASP A 266 -9.31 -22.44 17.66
C ASP A 266 -10.60 -21.58 17.67
N ASP A 267 -11.03 -21.16 16.47
CA ASP A 267 -12.38 -20.62 16.21
C ASP A 267 -13.41 -21.76 16.25
#